data_AF-A0A8S3YGN3-F1
#
_entry.id   AF-A0A8S3YGN3-F1
#
_cell.length_a   1.000
_cell.length_b   1.000
_cell.length_c   1.000
_cell.angle_alpha   90.00
_cell.angle_beta   90.00
_cell.angle_gamma   90.00
#
_symmetry.space_group_name_H-M   'P 1'
#
loop_
_entity.id
_entity.type
_entity.pdbx_description
1 polymer ?
#
loop_
_entity_poly.entity_id
_entity_poly.type
_entity_poly.pdbx_seq_one_letter_code
_entity_poly.pdbx_strand_id
1 'polypeptide(L)'
;PVPGTCTLCDTMDCVLSAAHLINNMNTSADPCEDFNEFACGRYIKESQFPPGRSHISSATAVSDRNTILLRNIILEESSPSHPEYLRKMKKFYQSCVDEAQIEVVGLEPYFNDTEFTDDWPTLNPNWTDANFNLNELIVRYMVEDVEPLFSITVSTDMNDSTTNVIEVSFVCLFARGSDSGRRVVVNSSVYALSFSHFCFHFVYGIQF
;
A
#
# COMPACT_ATOMS: atom_id res chain seq x y z
N PRO A 1 -43.41 28.72 -8.74
CA PRO A 1 -42.46 28.18 -7.73
C PRO A 1 -42.82 28.72 -6.34
N VAL A 2 -43.41 27.87 -5.49
CA VAL A 2 -43.81 28.27 -4.12
C VAL A 2 -42.62 28.05 -3.18
N PRO A 3 -42.18 29.06 -2.41
CA PRO A 3 -41.21 28.88 -1.35
C PRO A 3 -41.88 28.20 -0.14
N GLY A 4 -41.29 27.13 0.39
CA GLY A 4 -41.49 26.79 1.81
C GLY A 4 -42.30 25.55 2.20
N THR A 5 -42.34 24.46 1.44
CA THR A 5 -42.68 23.14 2.03
C THR A 5 -41.42 22.32 2.23
N CYS A 6 -40.86 22.39 3.44
CA CYS A 6 -39.80 21.50 3.88
C CYS A 6 -40.46 20.14 4.21
N THR A 7 -40.57 19.27 3.22
CA THR A 7 -41.11 17.92 3.43
C THR A 7 -40.07 17.10 4.18
N LEU A 8 -40.41 16.66 5.39
CA LEU A 8 -39.53 15.79 6.18
C LEU A 8 -39.36 14.45 5.46
N CYS A 9 -38.11 14.01 5.28
CA CYS A 9 -37.82 12.69 4.75
C CYS A 9 -37.92 11.65 5.87
N ASP A 10 -38.80 10.66 5.71
CA ASP A 10 -39.08 9.59 6.67
C ASP A 10 -38.71 8.19 6.15
N THR A 11 -38.01 8.12 5.01
CA THR A 11 -37.50 6.86 4.47
C THR A 11 -36.48 6.25 5.43
N MET A 12 -36.33 4.92 5.39
CA MET A 12 -35.33 4.20 6.19
C MET A 12 -33.93 4.81 6.06
N ASP A 13 -33.51 5.12 4.83
CA ASP A 13 -32.19 5.69 4.56
C ASP A 13 -32.02 7.08 5.19
N CYS A 14 -33.05 7.92 5.15
CA CYS A 14 -33.03 9.24 5.78
C CYS A 14 -32.94 9.14 7.30
N VAL A 15 -33.71 8.24 7.92
CA VAL A 15 -33.68 8.02 9.37
C VAL A 15 -32.31 7.50 9.83
N LEU A 16 -31.75 6.50 9.14
CA LEU A 16 -30.42 5.96 9.46
C LEU A 16 -29.31 6.99 9.28
N SER A 17 -29.37 7.79 8.22
CA SER A 17 -28.40 8.86 7.96
C SER A 17 -28.47 9.96 9.01
N ALA A 18 -29.69 10.41 9.36
CA ALA A 18 -29.90 11.42 10.40
C ALA A 18 -29.40 10.93 11.76
N ALA A 19 -29.72 9.68 12.12
CA ALA A 19 -29.22 9.07 13.36
C ALA A 19 -27.69 9.00 13.38
N HIS A 20 -27.06 8.60 12.27
CA HIS A 20 -25.60 8.58 12.16
C HIS A 20 -24.99 9.99 12.35
N LEU A 21 -25.56 11.02 11.75
CA LEU A 21 -25.09 12.40 11.94
C LEU A 21 -25.21 12.82 13.41
N ILE A 22 -26.39 12.68 14.01
CA ILE A 22 -26.66 13.09 15.39
C ILE A 22 -25.76 12.37 16.39
N ASN A 23 -25.44 11.10 16.13
CA ASN A 23 -24.56 10.31 17.00
C ASN A 23 -23.08 10.72 16.94
N ASN A 24 -22.64 11.45 15.91
CA ASN A 24 -21.25 11.89 15.80
C ASN A 24 -21.05 13.34 16.24
N MET A 25 -22.13 14.14 16.27
CA MET A 25 -22.11 15.55 16.62
C MET A 25 -22.03 15.81 18.13
N ASN A 26 -21.36 16.90 18.50
CA ASN A 26 -21.48 17.54 19.81
C ASN A 26 -22.36 18.79 19.69
N THR A 27 -23.67 18.64 19.88
CA THR A 27 -24.64 19.74 19.77
C THR A 27 -24.53 20.81 20.85
N SER A 28 -23.65 20.63 21.85
CA SER A 28 -23.37 21.64 22.87
C SER A 28 -22.26 22.63 22.46
N ALA A 29 -21.50 22.34 21.40
CA ALA A 29 -20.53 23.28 20.85
C ALA A 29 -21.19 24.27 19.89
N ASP A 30 -20.68 25.50 19.82
CA ASP A 30 -21.16 26.49 18.85
C ASP A 30 -20.53 26.23 17.47
N PRO A 31 -21.33 25.92 16.43
CA PRO A 31 -20.81 25.68 15.09
C PRO A 31 -20.14 26.92 14.45
N CYS A 32 -20.46 28.13 14.90
CA CYS A 32 -19.84 29.37 14.40
C CYS A 32 -18.43 29.59 14.94
N GLU A 33 -18.12 29.01 16.12
CA GLU A 33 -16.82 29.13 16.78
C GLU A 33 -15.92 27.94 16.45
N ASP A 34 -16.44 26.71 16.56
CA ASP A 34 -15.71 25.49 16.22
C ASP A 34 -16.65 24.45 15.57
N PHE A 35 -16.74 24.54 14.24
CA PHE A 35 -17.54 23.59 13.46
C PHE A 35 -17.03 22.15 13.55
N ASN A 36 -15.73 21.94 13.80
CA ASN A 36 -15.16 20.60 13.90
C ASN A 36 -15.59 19.92 15.21
N GLU A 37 -15.54 20.63 16.34
CA GLU A 37 -16.07 20.11 17.60
C GLU A 37 -17.58 19.90 17.51
N PHE A 38 -18.34 20.83 16.92
CA PHE A 38 -19.78 20.64 16.72
C PHE A 38 -20.11 19.40 15.88
N ALA A 39 -19.45 19.25 14.72
CA ALA A 39 -19.77 18.19 13.78
C ALA A 39 -19.22 16.81 14.18
N CYS A 40 -18.03 16.76 14.80
CA CYS A 40 -17.26 15.53 15.01
C CYS A 40 -16.85 15.30 16.47
N GLY A 41 -17.11 16.25 17.38
CA GLY A 41 -16.57 16.22 18.75
C GLY A 41 -16.94 14.97 19.53
N ARG A 42 -18.15 14.42 19.33
CA ARG A 42 -18.54 13.15 19.96
C ARG A 42 -17.82 11.97 19.31
N TYR A 43 -17.75 11.93 17.98
CA TYR A 43 -17.01 10.88 17.26
C TYR A 43 -15.56 10.78 17.74
N ILE A 44 -14.87 11.91 17.89
CA ILE A 44 -13.47 11.95 18.35
C ILE A 44 -13.35 11.44 19.80
N LYS A 45 -14.27 11.84 20.68
CA LYS A 45 -14.29 11.41 22.08
C LYS A 45 -14.59 9.93 22.28
N GLU A 46 -15.48 9.38 21.46
CA GLU A 46 -15.94 7.98 21.58
C GLU A 46 -15.12 7.01 20.73
N SER A 47 -14.40 7.50 19.72
CA SER A 47 -13.50 6.68 18.91
C SER A 47 -12.28 6.27 19.71
N GLN A 48 -12.24 5.01 20.12
CA GLN A 48 -11.03 4.41 20.67
C GLN A 48 -10.04 4.15 19.53
N PHE A 49 -8.79 4.60 19.67
CA PHE A 49 -7.70 4.20 18.78
C PHE A 49 -7.46 2.70 18.94
N PRO A 50 -7.82 1.85 17.95
CA PRO A 50 -7.49 0.45 18.06
C PRO A 50 -5.96 0.30 18.02
N PRO A 51 -5.40 -0.71 18.69
CA PRO A 51 -3.96 -0.95 18.70
C PRO A 51 -3.38 -0.98 17.27
N GLY A 52 -2.29 -0.27 17.05
CA GLY A 52 -1.62 -0.20 15.75
C GLY A 52 -2.15 0.86 14.78
N ARG A 53 -3.16 1.67 15.15
CA ARG A 53 -3.59 2.83 14.35
C ARG A 53 -2.99 4.13 14.87
N SER A 54 -2.41 4.91 13.95
CA SER A 54 -1.92 6.27 14.20
C SER A 54 -2.94 7.36 13.90
N HIS A 55 -4.04 7.02 13.22
CA HIS A 55 -5.07 7.97 12.79
C HIS A 55 -6.43 7.26 12.67
N ILE A 56 -7.51 7.96 13.03
CA ILE A 56 -8.90 7.53 12.83
C ILE A 56 -9.69 8.63 12.13
N SER A 57 -10.47 8.21 11.15
CA SER A 57 -11.50 9.02 10.51
C SER A 57 -12.65 8.14 9.99
N SER A 58 -13.72 8.78 9.54
CA SER A 58 -14.81 8.11 8.82
C SER A 58 -14.31 7.25 7.64
N ALA A 59 -13.29 7.73 6.90
CA ALA A 59 -12.68 6.98 5.81
C ALA A 59 -11.96 5.71 6.31
N THR A 60 -11.26 5.78 7.44
CA THR A 60 -10.64 4.59 8.04
C THR A 60 -11.68 3.58 8.49
N ALA A 61 -12.80 4.00 9.06
CA ALA A 61 -13.88 3.10 9.46
C ALA A 61 -14.51 2.36 8.27
N VAL A 62 -14.66 3.04 7.13
CA VAL A 62 -15.10 2.41 5.87
C VAL A 62 -14.05 1.46 5.34
N SER A 63 -12.78 1.87 5.33
CA SER A 63 -11.66 1.02 4.93
C SER A 63 -11.62 -0.28 5.73
N ASP A 64 -11.80 -0.22 7.04
CA ASP A 64 -11.75 -1.38 7.93
C ASP A 64 -12.89 -2.36 7.63
N ARG A 65 -14.10 -1.84 7.40
CA ARG A 65 -15.24 -2.65 6.96
C ARG A 65 -14.96 -3.32 5.62
N ASN A 66 -14.39 -2.59 4.66
CA ASN A 66 -14.02 -3.14 3.35
C ASN A 66 -12.94 -4.23 3.48
N THR A 67 -11.92 -4.02 4.31
CA THR A 67 -10.89 -5.02 4.57
C THR A 67 -11.48 -6.30 5.14
N ILE A 68 -12.44 -6.22 6.06
CA ILE A 68 -13.14 -7.40 6.60
C ILE A 68 -13.91 -8.14 5.50
N LEU A 69 -14.66 -7.41 4.67
CA LEU A 69 -15.41 -8.00 3.56
C LEU A 69 -14.48 -8.68 2.54
N LEU A 70 -13.40 -7.99 2.13
CA LEU A 70 -12.41 -8.53 1.21
C LEU A 70 -11.72 -9.78 1.79
N ARG A 71 -11.36 -9.74 3.07
CA ARG A 71 -10.78 -10.90 3.77
C ARG A 71 -11.71 -12.10 3.70
N ASN A 72 -13.01 -11.91 3.95
CA ASN A 72 -13.98 -13.00 3.89
C ASN A 72 -14.04 -13.63 2.49
N ILE A 73 -14.10 -12.81 1.44
CA ILE A 73 -14.12 -13.26 0.04
C ILE A 73 -12.84 -14.04 -0.33
N ILE A 74 -11.69 -13.58 0.16
CA ILE A 74 -10.40 -14.22 -0.11
C ILE A 74 -10.29 -15.57 0.62
N LEU A 75 -10.80 -15.67 1.85
CA LEU A 75 -10.75 -16.86 2.68
C LEU A 75 -11.75 -17.96 2.27
N GLU A 76 -12.75 -17.64 1.45
CA GLU A 76 -13.63 -18.65 0.85
C GLU A 76 -12.82 -19.69 0.06
N GLU A 77 -13.30 -20.93 0.04
CA GLU A 77 -12.65 -22.02 -0.67
C GLU A 77 -12.41 -21.69 -2.15
N SER A 78 -11.22 -22.03 -2.65
CA SER A 78 -10.88 -21.80 -4.05
C SER A 78 -11.35 -22.98 -4.89
N SER A 79 -12.26 -22.74 -5.83
CA SER A 79 -12.68 -23.72 -6.82
C SER A 79 -11.71 -23.78 -8.01
N PRO A 80 -11.46 -24.96 -8.60
CA PRO A 80 -10.77 -25.09 -9.90
C PRO A 80 -11.47 -24.35 -11.05
N SER A 81 -12.77 -24.06 -10.91
CA SER A 81 -13.53 -23.27 -11.89
C SER A 81 -13.26 -21.77 -11.81
N HIS A 82 -12.55 -21.30 -10.78
CA HIS A 82 -12.20 -19.88 -10.67
C HIS A 82 -11.16 -19.48 -11.72
N PRO A 83 -11.21 -18.23 -12.22
CA PRO A 83 -10.16 -17.68 -13.05
C PRO A 83 -8.79 -17.77 -12.35
N GLU A 84 -7.74 -17.91 -13.15
CA GLU A 84 -6.37 -18.10 -12.65
C GLU A 84 -5.92 -16.97 -11.71
N TYR A 85 -6.24 -15.71 -12.04
CA TYR A 85 -5.88 -14.54 -11.22
C TYR A 85 -6.47 -14.64 -9.80
N LEU A 86 -7.71 -15.13 -9.68
CA LEU A 86 -8.39 -15.25 -8.39
C LEU A 86 -7.76 -16.38 -7.56
N ARG A 87 -7.42 -17.50 -8.20
CA ARG A 87 -6.72 -18.61 -7.54
C ARG A 87 -5.33 -18.19 -7.05
N LYS A 88 -4.57 -17.44 -7.85
CA LYS A 88 -3.26 -16.89 -7.46
C LYS A 88 -3.38 -15.92 -6.30
N MET A 89 -4.33 -14.97 -6.36
CA MET A 89 -4.59 -14.02 -5.27
C MET A 89 -4.93 -14.73 -3.95
N LYS A 90 -5.80 -15.74 -4.00
CA LYS A 90 -6.16 -16.53 -2.80
C LYS A 90 -4.97 -17.31 -2.24
N LYS A 91 -4.20 -18.01 -3.09
CA LYS A 91 -3.00 -18.74 -2.66
C LYS A 91 -1.94 -17.80 -2.06
N PHE A 92 -1.74 -16.64 -2.68
CA PHE A 92 -0.81 -15.62 -2.19
C PHE A 92 -1.22 -15.07 -0.82
N TYR A 93 -2.50 -14.79 -0.62
CA TYR A 93 -2.99 -14.36 0.70
C TYR A 93 -2.77 -15.45 1.75
N GLN A 94 -3.02 -16.72 1.42
CA GLN A 94 -2.80 -17.85 2.32
C GLN A 94 -1.33 -17.97 2.76
N SER A 95 -0.37 -17.79 1.84
CA SER A 95 1.06 -17.80 2.21
C SER A 95 1.46 -16.64 3.13
N CYS A 96 0.73 -15.52 3.10
CA CYS A 96 1.00 -14.37 3.97
C CYS A 96 0.46 -14.54 5.40
N VAL A 97 -0.66 -15.27 5.57
CA VAL A 97 -1.30 -15.45 6.89
C VAL A 97 -0.90 -16.74 7.60
N ASP A 98 -0.16 -17.63 6.95
CA ASP A 98 0.37 -18.86 7.55
C ASP A 98 1.64 -18.58 8.36
N GLU A 99 1.44 -17.96 9.52
CA GLU A 99 2.54 -17.61 10.45
C GLU A 99 3.33 -18.85 10.89
N ALA A 100 2.67 -20.01 11.03
CA ALA A 100 3.34 -21.24 11.43
C ALA A 100 4.39 -21.66 10.40
N GLN A 101 4.04 -21.62 9.12
CA GLN A 101 5.00 -21.93 8.07
C GLN A 101 6.09 -20.86 7.94
N ILE A 102 5.73 -19.58 8.10
CA ILE A 102 6.70 -18.46 8.08
C ILE A 102 7.76 -18.66 9.19
N GLU A 103 7.35 -19.00 10.41
CA GLU A 103 8.26 -19.24 11.54
C GLU A 103 9.14 -20.48 11.34
N VAL A 104 8.62 -21.53 10.69
CA VAL A 104 9.41 -22.73 10.34
C VAL A 104 10.50 -22.41 9.32
N VAL A 105 10.17 -21.61 8.30
CA VAL A 105 11.13 -21.20 7.26
C VAL A 105 12.15 -20.19 7.80
N GLY A 106 11.69 -19.27 8.66
CA GLY A 106 12.53 -18.24 9.25
C GLY A 106 13.25 -17.39 8.20
N LEU A 107 14.51 -17.05 8.48
CA LEU A 107 15.35 -16.23 7.59
C LEU A 107 16.23 -17.07 6.65
N GLU A 108 16.03 -18.40 6.62
CA GLU A 108 16.83 -19.29 5.79
C GLU A 108 16.87 -18.88 4.30
N PRO A 109 15.75 -18.46 3.66
CA PRO A 109 15.78 -18.02 2.26
C PRO A 109 16.72 -16.84 2.02
N TYR A 110 16.84 -15.92 2.98
CA TYR A 110 17.71 -14.75 2.88
C TYR A 110 19.19 -15.11 3.08
N PHE A 111 19.49 -16.06 3.98
CA PHE A 111 20.87 -16.47 4.23
C PHE A 111 21.42 -17.51 3.23
N ASN A 112 20.54 -18.26 2.58
CA ASN A 112 20.91 -19.16 1.49
C ASN A 112 21.09 -18.43 0.15
N ASP A 113 20.62 -17.18 0.05
CA ASP A 113 20.91 -16.31 -1.08
C ASP A 113 22.33 -15.73 -0.94
N THR A 114 23.27 -16.40 -1.60
CA THR A 114 24.68 -15.99 -1.62
C THR A 114 24.87 -14.60 -2.23
N GLU A 115 24.00 -14.19 -3.17
CA GLU A 115 24.08 -12.86 -3.76
C GLU A 115 23.72 -11.76 -2.76
N PHE A 116 22.84 -12.06 -1.81
CA PHE A 116 22.49 -11.15 -0.71
C PHE A 116 23.56 -11.14 0.39
N THR A 117 24.03 -12.31 0.82
CA THR A 117 24.97 -12.41 1.95
C THR A 117 26.39 -11.99 1.60
N ASP A 118 26.85 -12.28 0.38
CA ASP A 118 28.24 -12.01 0.00
C ASP A 118 28.51 -10.53 -0.18
N ASP A 119 27.52 -9.76 -0.66
CA ASP A 119 27.62 -8.31 -0.91
C ASP A 119 27.36 -7.46 0.34
N TRP A 120 26.96 -8.06 1.46
CA TRP A 120 26.70 -7.37 2.72
C TRP A 120 27.92 -7.46 3.67
N PRO A 121 28.70 -6.37 3.88
CA PRO A 121 29.96 -6.42 4.64
C PRO A 121 29.82 -6.86 6.11
N THR A 122 28.67 -6.57 6.73
CA THR A 122 28.33 -7.03 8.09
C THR A 122 28.06 -8.54 8.20
N LEU A 123 27.59 -9.18 7.11
CA LEU A 123 27.26 -10.62 7.10
C LEU A 123 28.42 -11.47 6.58
N ASN A 124 29.23 -10.92 5.67
CA ASN A 124 30.39 -11.58 5.10
C ASN A 124 31.71 -11.02 5.68
N PRO A 125 32.38 -11.73 6.62
CA PRO A 125 33.64 -11.26 7.20
C PRO A 125 34.81 -11.25 6.21
N ASN A 126 34.68 -11.95 5.08
CA ASN A 126 35.66 -11.96 3.99
C ASN A 126 35.35 -10.93 2.91
N TRP A 127 34.33 -10.08 3.12
CA TRP A 127 34.00 -9.03 2.16
C TRP A 127 35.18 -8.09 1.96
N THR A 128 35.42 -7.73 0.70
CA THR A 128 36.44 -6.77 0.29
C THR A 128 35.88 -5.83 -0.76
N ASP A 129 36.35 -4.59 -0.79
CA ASP A 129 35.97 -3.59 -1.78
C ASP A 129 36.46 -3.90 -3.21
N ALA A 130 37.43 -4.82 -3.35
CA ALA A 130 38.08 -5.15 -4.62
C ALA A 130 37.11 -5.61 -5.73
N ASN A 131 36.03 -6.31 -5.38
CA ASN A 131 35.03 -6.81 -6.33
C ASN A 131 33.66 -6.11 -6.19
N PHE A 132 33.56 -5.08 -5.36
CA PHE A 132 32.29 -4.42 -5.10
C PHE A 132 31.88 -3.53 -6.29
N ASN A 133 30.75 -3.86 -6.92
CA ASN A 133 30.16 -3.05 -7.98
C ASN A 133 28.82 -2.46 -7.54
N LEU A 134 28.83 -1.19 -7.19
CA LEU A 134 27.64 -0.47 -6.76
C LEU A 134 26.51 -0.49 -7.80
N ASN A 135 26.83 -0.45 -9.10
CA ASN A 135 25.81 -0.43 -10.15
C ASN A 135 25.09 -1.78 -10.24
N GLU A 136 25.82 -2.89 -10.16
CA GLU A 136 25.23 -4.23 -10.17
C GLU A 136 24.35 -4.45 -8.94
N LEU A 137 24.83 -4.03 -7.77
CA LEU A 137 24.06 -4.11 -6.53
C LEU A 137 22.75 -3.32 -6.62
N ILE A 138 22.80 -2.07 -7.10
CA ILE A 138 21.60 -1.23 -7.26
C ILE A 138 20.63 -1.87 -8.25
N VAL A 139 21.11 -2.37 -9.39
CA VAL A 139 20.25 -3.02 -10.40
C VAL A 139 19.59 -4.27 -9.81
N ARG A 140 20.33 -5.09 -9.06
CA ARG A 140 19.78 -6.28 -8.40
C ARG A 140 18.66 -5.90 -7.43
N TYR A 141 18.90 -4.93 -6.55
CA TYR A 141 17.87 -4.47 -5.60
C TYR A 141 16.65 -3.86 -6.29
N MET A 142 16.85 -3.10 -7.37
CA MET A 142 15.75 -2.52 -8.15
C MET A 142 14.88 -3.58 -8.85
N VAL A 143 15.45 -4.74 -9.21
CA VAL A 143 14.66 -5.88 -9.73
C VAL A 143 13.72 -6.45 -8.65
N GLU A 144 14.13 -6.39 -7.39
CA GLU A 144 13.35 -6.79 -6.21
C GLU A 144 12.48 -5.66 -5.64
N ASP A 145 12.29 -4.56 -6.38
CA ASP A 145 11.51 -3.37 -5.97
C ASP A 145 12.07 -2.69 -4.70
N VAL A 146 13.40 -2.80 -4.50
CA VAL A 146 14.14 -2.13 -3.43
C VAL A 146 14.96 -0.99 -4.03
N GLU A 147 14.66 0.23 -3.61
CA GLU A 147 15.25 1.47 -4.15
C GLU A 147 16.10 2.19 -3.09
N PRO A 148 17.40 1.87 -2.94
CA PRO A 148 18.18 2.33 -1.79
C PRO A 148 18.70 3.78 -1.88
N LEU A 149 18.95 4.30 -3.09
CA LEU A 149 19.58 5.63 -3.30
C LEU A 149 18.67 6.61 -4.05
N PHE A 150 18.00 6.11 -5.07
CA PHE A 150 17.06 6.83 -5.91
C PHE A 150 16.10 5.80 -6.50
N SER A 151 14.89 6.23 -6.78
CA SER A 151 13.89 5.45 -7.49
C SER A 151 14.00 5.70 -8.98
N ILE A 152 13.66 4.69 -9.78
CA ILE A 152 13.54 4.83 -11.22
C ILE A 152 12.15 4.36 -11.61
N THR A 153 11.31 5.29 -12.06
CA THR A 153 9.95 4.98 -12.47
C THR A 153 9.69 5.40 -13.90
N VAL A 154 8.66 4.82 -14.51
CA VAL A 154 8.14 5.25 -15.81
C VAL A 154 6.84 5.99 -15.54
N SER A 155 6.83 7.29 -15.79
CA SER A 155 5.69 8.16 -15.59
C SER A 155 5.23 8.80 -16.91
N THR A 156 3.99 9.25 -16.95
CA THR A 156 3.45 9.98 -18.11
C THR A 156 4.12 11.35 -18.23
N ASP A 157 4.49 11.77 -19.44
CA ASP A 157 5.05 13.12 -19.62
C ASP A 157 3.99 14.18 -19.30
N MET A 158 4.30 15.09 -18.37
CA MET A 158 3.44 16.20 -18.01
C MET A 158 3.23 17.20 -19.16
N ASN A 159 4.15 17.25 -20.13
CA ASN A 159 4.03 18.09 -21.32
C ASN A 159 3.31 17.38 -22.48
N ASP A 160 3.30 16.05 -22.50
CA ASP A 160 2.62 15.23 -23.51
C ASP A 160 2.11 13.90 -22.91
N SER A 161 0.83 13.90 -22.53
CA SER A 161 0.19 12.73 -21.91
C SER A 161 0.13 11.47 -22.78
N THR A 162 0.51 11.55 -24.06
CA THR A 162 0.57 10.38 -24.96
C THR A 162 1.91 9.65 -24.88
N THR A 163 2.90 10.22 -24.21
CA THR A 163 4.25 9.65 -24.07
C THR A 163 4.58 9.35 -22.62
N ASN A 164 5.53 8.43 -22.44
CA ASN A 164 6.09 8.10 -21.13
C ASN A 164 7.55 8.56 -21.07
N VAL A 165 7.98 8.94 -19.87
CA VAL A 165 9.34 9.37 -19.55
C VAL A 165 9.87 8.57 -18.37
N ILE A 166 11.20 8.46 -18.29
CA ILE A 166 11.83 7.89 -17.10
C ILE A 166 12.07 9.00 -16.09
N GLU A 167 11.59 8.76 -14.89
CA GLU A 167 11.73 9.66 -13.76
C GLU A 167 12.69 9.06 -12.75
N VAL A 168 13.74 9.82 -12.45
CA VAL A 168 14.69 9.48 -11.40
C VAL A 168 14.41 10.42 -10.24
N SER A 169 13.87 9.90 -9.13
CA SER A 169 13.64 10.69 -7.93
C SER A 169 14.48 10.22 -6.75
N PHE A 170 14.76 11.13 -5.82
CA PHE A 170 15.41 10.73 -4.58
C PHE A 170 14.41 9.92 -3.76
N VAL A 171 14.85 8.80 -3.22
CA VAL A 171 14.03 8.07 -2.26
C VAL A 171 13.91 8.85 -0.96
N CYS A 172 12.71 8.86 -0.39
CA CYS A 172 12.49 9.45 0.92
C CYS A 172 13.30 8.68 1.97
N LEU A 173 14.38 9.30 2.46
CA LEU A 173 15.17 8.77 3.57
C LEU A 173 14.35 8.76 4.86
N PHE A 174 13.64 7.67 5.15
CA PHE A 174 12.95 7.33 6.42
C PHE A 174 12.11 8.42 7.12
N ALA A 175 11.91 9.59 6.52
CA ALA A 175 11.16 10.72 7.04
C ALA A 175 10.55 11.49 5.87
N ARG A 176 9.25 11.76 5.97
CA ARG A 176 8.42 12.49 4.99
C ARG A 176 9.15 13.72 4.44
N GLY A 177 9.40 13.75 3.13
CA GLY A 177 9.90 14.91 2.41
C GLY A 177 9.43 14.87 0.95
N SER A 178 9.01 16.01 0.41
CA SER A 178 8.39 16.13 -0.91
C SER A 178 9.27 15.61 -2.06
N ASP A 179 8.65 14.90 -3.01
CA ASP A 179 9.27 14.46 -4.26
C ASP A 179 9.96 15.63 -4.99
N SER A 180 11.28 15.57 -5.06
CA SER A 180 12.11 16.50 -5.84
C SER A 180 13.00 15.70 -6.79
N GLY A 181 12.41 15.04 -7.79
CA GLY A 181 13.13 14.23 -8.77
C GLY A 181 13.65 14.99 -9.99
N ARG A 182 14.63 14.41 -10.69
CA ARG A 182 15.15 14.90 -11.97
C ARG A 182 14.66 13.96 -13.08
N ARG A 183 13.88 14.49 -14.01
CA ARG A 183 13.28 13.72 -15.11
C ARG A 183 14.22 13.62 -16.31
N VAL A 184 14.33 12.43 -16.89
CA VAL A 184 15.15 12.18 -18.08
C VAL A 184 14.29 11.50 -19.14
N VAL A 185 14.15 12.15 -20.29
CA VAL A 185 13.46 11.56 -21.44
C VAL A 185 14.39 10.53 -22.08
N VAL A 186 14.06 9.24 -21.99
CA VAL A 186 14.81 8.17 -22.67
C VAL A 186 13.86 7.42 -23.61
N ASN A 187 14.32 7.17 -24.84
CA ASN A 187 13.53 6.49 -25.86
C ASN A 187 13.33 5.01 -25.50
N SER A 188 12.08 4.58 -25.59
CA SER A 188 11.48 3.41 -24.95
C SER A 188 11.90 2.08 -25.58
N SER A 189 12.96 1.45 -25.08
CA SER A 189 13.29 0.04 -25.42
C SER A 189 13.83 -0.81 -24.26
N VAL A 190 14.07 -0.25 -23.07
CA VAL A 190 14.92 -0.92 -22.05
C VAL A 190 14.14 -1.49 -20.85
N TYR A 191 12.92 -1.03 -20.57
CA TYR A 191 12.26 -1.29 -19.27
C TYR A 191 11.23 -2.42 -19.25
N ALA A 192 10.98 -3.11 -20.37
CA ALA A 192 9.98 -4.19 -20.43
C ALA A 192 10.37 -5.46 -19.62
N LEU A 193 11.62 -5.55 -19.15
CA LEU A 193 12.17 -6.72 -18.46
C LEU A 193 11.99 -6.70 -16.93
N SER A 194 11.80 -5.52 -16.30
CA SER A 194 11.67 -5.43 -14.83
C SER A 194 10.31 -5.91 -14.31
N PHE A 195 9.23 -5.57 -15.02
CA PHE A 195 7.86 -5.93 -14.62
C PHE A 195 7.59 -7.45 -14.73
N SER A 196 8.31 -8.13 -15.62
CA SER A 196 8.18 -9.56 -15.84
C SER A 196 8.99 -10.39 -14.83
N HIS A 197 10.08 -9.84 -14.28
CA HIS A 197 10.91 -10.52 -13.27
C HIS A 197 10.30 -10.48 -11.87
N PHE A 198 9.63 -9.39 -11.48
CA PHE A 198 8.88 -9.29 -10.20
C PHE A 198 7.74 -10.33 -10.13
N CYS A 199 7.00 -10.49 -11.23
CA CYS A 199 6.05 -11.59 -11.37
C CYS A 199 6.73 -12.97 -11.41
N PHE A 200 8.02 -13.07 -11.77
CA PHE A 200 8.72 -14.35 -11.82
C PHE A 200 9.24 -14.75 -10.45
N HIS A 201 10.02 -13.93 -9.74
CA HIS A 201 10.58 -14.32 -8.44
C HIS A 201 9.53 -14.44 -7.33
N PHE A 202 8.48 -13.62 -7.33
CA PHE A 202 7.43 -13.74 -6.33
C PHE A 202 6.44 -14.90 -6.61
N VAL A 203 6.32 -15.33 -7.88
CA VAL A 203 5.50 -16.50 -8.26
C VAL A 203 6.32 -17.79 -8.28
N TYR A 204 7.62 -17.75 -8.54
CA TYR A 204 8.50 -18.94 -8.62
C TYR A 204 9.38 -19.15 -7.37
N GLY A 205 9.63 -18.13 -6.56
CA GLY A 205 10.32 -18.25 -5.26
C GLY A 205 9.43 -18.85 -4.16
N ILE A 206 8.10 -18.83 -4.35
CA ILE A 206 7.20 -19.80 -3.71
C ILE A 206 7.27 -21.06 -4.57
N GLN A 207 8.24 -21.94 -4.31
CA GLN A 207 8.26 -23.27 -4.92
C GLN A 207 6.89 -23.94 -4.71
N PHE A 208 6.23 -24.23 -5.83
CA PHE A 208 4.94 -24.91 -5.92
C PHE A 208 5.01 -26.37 -5.50
#